data_AF-G0TZF6-F1
#
_entry.id   AF-G0TZF6-F1
#
_cell.length_a   1.000
_cell.length_b   1.000
_cell.length_c   1.000
_cell.angle_alpha   90.00
_cell.angle_beta   90.00
_cell.angle_gamma   90.00
#
_symmetry.space_group_name_H-M   'P 1'
#
loop_
_entity.id
_entity.type
_entity.pdbx_description
1 polymer ?
#
loop_
_entity_poly.entity_id
_entity_poly.type
_entity_poly.pdbx_seq_one_letter_code
_entity_poly.pdbx_strand_id
1 'polypeptide(L)'
;MLKCSVARYRYRTAWRELLHPLPVRARQMEWLKRDAVEENEELLRRPYYTIKSFSLPPSIGRQNFIREGVPCGSGLKSSHSVDSVLEQPRRVKSPEELRALREKLKFPGAAGPMVGGAMSFEDAYGTRLRPRYPESWETVPPHQPSRGML
;
A
#
# COMPACT_ATOMS: atom_id res chain seq x y z
N MET A 1 60.03 24.38 -11.40
CA MET A 1 58.55 24.48 -11.38
C MET A 1 58.01 23.41 -10.46
N LEU A 2 57.73 23.78 -9.21
CA LEU A 2 57.45 22.84 -8.13
C LEU A 2 56.08 22.18 -8.30
N LYS A 3 56.08 20.85 -8.24
CA LYS A 3 54.92 19.96 -8.13
C LYS A 3 54.22 20.22 -6.77
N CYS A 4 53.65 21.41 -6.57
CA CYS A 4 53.06 21.87 -5.29
C CYS A 4 51.54 21.63 -5.18
N SER A 5 50.89 21.10 -6.22
CA SER A 5 49.44 20.91 -6.22
C SER A 5 49.02 19.83 -5.21
N VAL A 6 49.63 18.64 -5.27
CA VAL A 6 49.22 17.48 -4.48
C VAL A 6 49.39 17.70 -2.97
N ALA A 7 50.48 18.33 -2.53
CA ALA A 7 50.73 18.60 -1.11
C ALA A 7 49.72 19.60 -0.50
N ARG A 8 49.37 20.66 -1.26
CA ARG A 8 48.36 21.65 -0.83
C ARG A 8 46.96 21.05 -0.75
N TYR A 9 46.60 20.18 -1.69
CA TYR A 9 45.33 19.44 -1.64
C TYR A 9 45.29 18.47 -0.46
N ARG A 10 46.38 17.75 -0.18
CA ARG A 10 46.47 16.86 1.00
C ARG A 10 46.30 17.63 2.31
N TYR A 11 46.95 18.79 2.45
CA TYR A 11 46.83 19.63 3.63
C TYR A 11 45.38 20.11 3.80
N ARG A 12 44.74 20.59 2.73
CA ARG A 12 43.34 21.02 2.78
C ARG A 12 42.37 19.87 3.09
N THR A 13 42.60 18.66 2.59
CA THR A 13 41.77 17.49 2.93
C THR A 13 41.93 17.11 4.40
N ALA A 14 43.15 17.10 4.94
CA ALA A 14 43.38 16.84 6.36
C ALA A 14 42.66 17.87 7.25
N TRP A 15 42.69 19.15 6.88
CA TRP A 15 41.89 20.18 7.56
C TRP A 15 40.39 19.91 7.53
N ARG A 16 39.84 19.42 6.40
CA ARG A 16 38.41 19.03 6.31
C ARG A 16 38.08 17.83 7.19
N GLU A 17 39.00 16.88 7.33
CA GLU A 17 38.80 15.71 8.20
C GLU A 17 38.80 16.07 9.69
N LEU A 18 39.54 17.11 10.09
CA LEU A 18 39.52 17.60 11.47
C LEU A 18 38.24 18.40 11.79
N LEU A 19 37.60 18.99 10.77
CA LEU A 19 36.48 19.92 10.91
C LEU A 19 35.13 19.27 10.53
N HIS A 20 34.82 18.11 11.11
CA HIS A 20 33.48 17.52 10.98
C HIS A 20 32.52 18.08 12.04
N PRO A 21 31.37 18.65 11.66
CA PRO A 21 30.43 19.26 12.62
C PRO A 21 29.65 18.23 13.44
N LEU A 22 29.58 16.98 12.97
CA LEU A 22 28.79 15.91 13.58
C LEU A 22 29.63 14.64 13.79
N PRO A 23 29.37 13.88 14.86
CA PRO A 23 29.94 12.54 15.05
C PRO A 23 29.62 11.61 13.88
N VAL A 24 30.44 10.57 13.70
CA VAL A 24 30.31 9.62 12.57
C VAL A 24 28.91 9.01 12.51
N ARG A 25 28.36 8.55 13.64
CA ARG A 25 27.02 7.94 13.68
C ARG A 25 25.91 8.94 13.33
N ALA A 26 26.02 10.19 13.74
CA ALA A 26 25.06 11.23 13.37
C ALA A 26 25.10 11.52 11.86
N ARG A 27 26.29 11.55 11.25
CA ARG A 27 26.43 11.66 9.79
C ARG A 27 25.81 10.46 9.06
N GLN A 28 25.99 9.24 9.58
CA GLN A 28 25.34 8.04 9.02
C GLN A 28 23.81 8.13 9.10
N MET A 29 23.25 8.68 10.19
CA MET A 29 21.80 8.91 10.28
C MET A 29 21.31 9.97 9.29
N GLU A 30 22.06 11.05 9.09
CA GLU A 30 21.73 12.04 8.05
C GLU A 30 21.81 11.44 6.64
N TRP A 31 22.73 10.50 6.40
CA TRP A 31 22.78 9.76 5.15
C TRP A 31 21.57 8.84 4.99
N LEU A 32 21.20 8.07 6.01
CA LEU A 32 19.98 7.24 5.97
C LEU A 32 18.71 8.08 5.76
N LYS A 33 18.66 9.27 6.37
CA LYS A 33 17.57 10.23 6.16
C LYS A 33 17.55 10.73 4.73
N ARG A 34 18.71 11.08 4.15
CA ARG A 34 18.83 11.45 2.74
C ARG A 34 18.34 10.32 1.85
N ASP A 35 18.78 9.09 2.10
CA ASP A 35 18.39 7.92 1.32
C ASP A 35 16.86 7.68 1.43
N ALA A 36 16.26 7.90 2.61
CA ALA A 36 14.80 7.84 2.78
C ALA A 36 14.05 8.95 2.02
N VAL A 37 14.62 10.16 1.94
CA VAL A 37 14.08 11.26 1.11
C VAL A 37 14.16 10.87 -0.37
N GLU A 38 15.28 10.30 -0.82
CA GLU A 38 15.42 9.81 -2.19
C GLU A 38 14.41 8.69 -2.52
N GLU A 39 14.15 7.77 -1.59
CA GLU A 39 13.10 6.76 -1.75
C GLU A 39 11.70 7.38 -1.87
N ASN A 40 11.40 8.41 -1.09
CA ASN A 40 10.12 9.12 -1.14
C ASN A 40 9.97 9.91 -2.45
N GLU A 41 11.04 10.58 -2.90
CA GLU A 41 11.06 11.29 -4.18
C GLU A 41 10.84 10.33 -5.34
N GLU A 42 11.47 9.15 -5.32
CA GLU A 42 11.26 8.11 -6.33
C GLU A 42 9.82 7.57 -6.31
N LEU A 43 9.20 7.42 -5.13
CA LEU A 43 7.80 7.05 -5.02
C LEU A 43 6.88 8.10 -5.64
N LEU A 44 7.14 9.39 -5.38
CA LEU A 44 6.34 10.51 -5.90
C LEU A 44 6.59 10.80 -7.38
N ARG A 45 7.75 10.39 -7.91
CA ARG A 45 8.08 10.47 -9.34
C ARG A 45 7.25 9.52 -10.19
N ARG A 46 6.61 8.50 -9.59
CA ARG A 46 5.78 7.51 -10.29
C ARG A 46 4.57 8.15 -10.95
N PRO A 47 4.07 7.56 -12.05
CA PRO A 47 2.88 8.08 -12.72
C PRO A 47 1.63 7.92 -11.85
N TYR A 48 0.67 8.83 -12.02
CA TYR A 48 -0.62 8.82 -11.30
C TYR A 48 -1.45 7.56 -11.54
N TYR A 49 -1.39 6.98 -12.74
CA TYR A 49 -2.13 5.77 -13.09
C TYR A 49 -1.30 4.85 -14.01
N THR A 50 -1.76 3.61 -14.14
CA THR A 50 -1.19 2.61 -15.04
C THR A 50 -2.33 1.91 -15.77
N ILE A 51 -2.23 1.85 -17.10
CA ILE A 51 -3.21 1.15 -17.92
C ILE A 51 -2.99 -0.36 -17.73
N LYS A 52 -4.02 -1.09 -17.29
CA LYS A 52 -3.95 -2.53 -17.02
C LYS A 52 -4.92 -3.30 -17.91
N SER A 53 -4.55 -4.50 -18.32
CA SER A 53 -5.46 -5.41 -19.02
C SER A 53 -6.23 -6.31 -18.04
N PHE A 54 -7.35 -6.86 -18.50
CA PHE A 54 -8.17 -7.80 -17.72
C PHE A 54 -7.57 -9.21 -17.64
N SER A 55 -6.85 -9.64 -18.68
CA SER A 55 -6.33 -11.00 -18.76
C SER A 55 -5.02 -11.20 -17.98
N LEU A 56 -4.15 -10.19 -17.96
CA LEU A 56 -2.80 -10.28 -17.40
C LEU A 56 -2.78 -10.12 -15.87
N PRO A 57 -1.88 -10.85 -15.17
CA PRO A 57 -1.58 -10.61 -13.77
C PRO A 57 -1.29 -9.14 -13.43
N PRO A 58 -1.75 -8.63 -12.27
CA PRO A 58 -1.45 -7.27 -11.81
C PRO A 58 0.05 -6.99 -11.58
N SER A 59 0.89 -8.01 -11.40
CA SER A 59 2.34 -7.89 -11.21
C SER A 59 3.08 -7.44 -12.48
N ILE A 60 2.47 -7.57 -13.65
CA ILE A 60 3.10 -7.17 -14.91
C ILE A 60 3.20 -5.64 -14.98
N GLY A 61 4.39 -5.14 -15.30
CA GLY A 61 4.68 -3.71 -15.37
C GLY A 61 5.01 -3.06 -14.03
N ARG A 62 5.33 -3.83 -12.98
CA ARG A 62 5.87 -3.28 -11.73
C ARG A 62 7.15 -2.48 -12.00
N GLN A 63 7.27 -1.30 -11.40
CA GLN A 63 8.50 -0.51 -11.48
C GLN A 63 9.58 -0.97 -10.47
N ASN A 64 9.19 -1.84 -9.52
CA ASN A 64 10.05 -2.28 -8.42
C ASN A 64 11.01 -3.44 -8.76
N PHE A 65 11.01 -3.97 -9.99
CA PHE A 65 11.80 -5.16 -10.34
C PHE A 65 13.30 -5.03 -10.01
N ILE A 66 13.86 -3.81 -10.10
CA ILE A 66 15.27 -3.56 -9.79
C ILE A 66 15.57 -3.72 -8.29
N ARG A 67 14.66 -3.26 -7.41
CA ARG A 67 14.81 -3.38 -5.94
C ARG A 67 14.44 -4.79 -5.46
N GLU A 68 13.59 -5.50 -6.19
CA GLU A 68 13.22 -6.89 -5.89
C GLU A 68 14.31 -7.90 -6.31
N GLY A 69 15.15 -7.58 -7.30
CA GLY A 69 16.24 -8.42 -7.79
C GLY A 69 17.57 -8.30 -7.03
N VAL A 70 17.74 -7.32 -6.13
CA VAL A 70 18.90 -7.25 -5.23
C VAL A 70 18.52 -7.97 -3.93
N PRO A 71 19.12 -9.14 -3.63
CA PRO A 71 18.73 -9.95 -2.49
C PRO A 71 19.28 -9.32 -1.21
N CYS A 72 18.52 -8.40 -0.61
CA CYS A 72 18.58 -8.22 0.84
C CYS A 72 17.90 -9.43 1.49
N GLY A 73 18.60 -10.56 1.47
CA GLY A 73 18.18 -11.85 2.06
C GLY A 73 17.23 -12.64 1.17
N SER A 74 17.58 -13.90 0.89
CA SER A 74 16.73 -14.92 0.26
C SER A 74 15.57 -15.39 1.19
N GLY A 75 15.06 -14.49 2.03
CA GLY A 75 14.01 -14.74 3.00
C GLY A 75 12.64 -14.33 2.47
N LEU A 76 11.60 -14.97 2.99
CA LEU A 76 10.22 -14.56 2.74
C LEU A 76 10.01 -13.14 3.29
N LYS A 77 9.50 -12.23 2.45
CA LYS A 77 9.10 -10.88 2.86
C LYS A 77 7.75 -10.94 3.56
N SER A 78 7.44 -9.95 4.41
CA SER A 78 6.11 -9.80 5.00
C SER A 78 5.00 -9.65 3.94
N SER A 79 5.33 -9.15 2.75
CA SER A 79 4.41 -9.00 1.61
C SER A 79 4.24 -10.29 0.77
N HIS A 80 4.87 -11.40 1.14
CA HIS A 80 4.95 -12.59 0.28
C HIS A 80 3.58 -13.08 -0.21
N SER A 81 2.58 -13.17 0.67
CA SER A 81 1.23 -13.61 0.29
C SER A 81 0.55 -12.64 -0.68
N VAL A 82 0.77 -11.33 -0.51
CA VAL A 82 0.25 -10.29 -1.42
C VAL A 82 0.93 -10.40 -2.77
N ASP A 83 2.24 -10.61 -2.80
CA ASP A 83 3.00 -10.80 -4.03
C ASP A 83 2.54 -12.05 -4.78
N SER A 84 2.31 -13.17 -4.08
CA SER A 84 1.75 -14.38 -4.68
C SER A 84 0.37 -14.14 -5.32
N VAL A 85 -0.51 -13.35 -4.68
CA VAL A 85 -1.83 -13.02 -5.25
C VAL A 85 -1.70 -12.09 -6.46
N LEU A 86 -0.74 -11.18 -6.47
CA LEU A 86 -0.52 -10.26 -7.58
C LEU A 86 0.15 -10.92 -8.79
N GLU A 87 0.90 -12.00 -8.57
CA GLU A 87 1.46 -12.86 -9.63
C GLU A 87 0.43 -13.81 -10.24
N GLN A 88 -0.57 -14.20 -9.46
CA GLN A 88 -1.67 -15.02 -9.98
C GLN A 88 -2.45 -14.29 -11.09
N PRO A 89 -2.95 -15.04 -12.08
CA PRO A 89 -3.80 -14.47 -13.11
C PRO A 89 -5.10 -13.92 -12.50
N ARG A 90 -5.57 -12.79 -13.03
CA ARG A 90 -6.84 -12.19 -12.59
C ARG A 90 -8.00 -13.18 -12.73
N ARG A 91 -8.92 -13.18 -11.78
CA ARG A 91 -10.10 -14.06 -11.80
C ARG A 91 -11.13 -13.61 -12.83
N VAL A 92 -11.36 -12.31 -12.96
CA VAL A 92 -12.27 -11.71 -13.95
C VAL A 92 -11.52 -11.42 -15.24
N LYS A 93 -11.93 -12.05 -16.35
CA LYS A 93 -11.20 -12.02 -17.62
C LYS A 93 -11.78 -11.05 -18.64
N SER A 94 -13.08 -10.77 -18.57
CA SER A 94 -13.76 -9.91 -19.54
C SER A 94 -14.60 -8.82 -18.87
N PRO A 95 -14.89 -7.71 -19.57
CA PRO A 95 -15.78 -6.68 -19.08
C PRO A 95 -17.24 -7.13 -19.02
N GLU A 96 -17.68 -8.10 -19.83
CA GLU A 96 -19.03 -8.68 -19.68
C GLU A 96 -19.15 -9.48 -18.38
N GLU A 97 -18.14 -10.29 -18.06
CA GLU A 97 -18.12 -11.08 -16.83
C GLU A 97 -18.17 -10.17 -15.59
N LEU A 98 -17.41 -9.06 -15.61
CA LEU A 98 -17.46 -8.06 -14.56
C LEU A 98 -18.86 -7.47 -14.41
N ARG A 99 -19.52 -7.13 -15.53
CA ARG A 99 -20.90 -6.60 -15.53
C ARG A 99 -21.87 -7.61 -14.94
N ALA A 100 -21.81 -8.86 -15.37
CA ALA A 100 -22.68 -9.93 -14.86
C ALA A 100 -22.49 -10.18 -13.35
N LEU A 101 -21.25 -10.11 -12.84
CA LEU A 101 -20.99 -10.20 -11.40
C LEU A 101 -21.49 -8.96 -10.64
N ARG A 102 -21.36 -7.78 -11.24
CA ARG A 102 -21.83 -6.51 -10.66
C ARG A 102 -23.35 -6.43 -10.61
N GLU A 103 -24.06 -6.96 -11.59
CA GLU A 103 -25.54 -7.02 -11.59
C GLU A 103 -26.08 -7.95 -10.50
N LYS A 104 -25.33 -8.99 -10.14
CA LYS A 104 -25.68 -9.89 -9.03
C LYS A 104 -25.40 -9.29 -7.65
N LEU A 105 -24.63 -8.21 -7.57
CA LEU A 105 -24.27 -7.56 -6.31
C LEU A 105 -25.49 -6.83 -5.72
N LYS A 106 -25.84 -7.16 -4.47
CA LYS A 106 -26.96 -6.54 -3.75
C LYS A 106 -26.44 -5.66 -2.62
N PHE A 107 -27.08 -4.49 -2.43
CA PHE A 107 -26.72 -3.53 -1.40
C PHE A 107 -27.85 -3.43 -0.34
N PRO A 108 -27.81 -4.24 0.73
CA PRO A 108 -28.90 -4.30 1.72
C PRO A 108 -29.07 -3.02 2.55
N GLY A 109 -28.05 -2.17 2.65
CA GLY A 109 -28.11 -0.89 3.38
C GLY A 109 -28.20 0.34 2.49
N ALA A 110 -28.48 0.19 1.19
CA ALA A 110 -28.63 1.33 0.30
C ALA A 110 -29.95 2.07 0.58
N ALA A 111 -29.90 3.40 0.60
CA ALA A 111 -31.11 4.21 0.71
C ALA A 111 -31.90 4.14 -0.61
N GLY A 112 -33.12 3.60 -0.56
CA GLY A 112 -34.03 3.49 -1.69
C GLY A 112 -34.74 2.14 -1.77
N PRO A 113 -35.79 2.02 -2.60
CA PRO A 113 -36.51 0.77 -2.77
C PRO A 113 -35.62 -0.26 -3.46
N MET A 114 -35.51 -1.46 -2.88
CA MET A 114 -34.85 -2.59 -3.53
C MET A 114 -35.86 -3.37 -4.38
N VAL A 115 -35.44 -3.80 -5.58
CA VAL A 115 -36.27 -4.64 -6.45
C VAL A 115 -36.13 -6.10 -6.03
N GLY A 116 -37.15 -6.67 -5.41
CA GLY A 116 -37.18 -8.07 -4.99
C GLY A 116 -38.46 -8.45 -4.23
N GLY A 117 -38.95 -9.67 -4.43
CA GLY A 117 -40.24 -10.14 -3.90
C GLY A 117 -40.19 -10.83 -2.53
N ALA A 118 -39.02 -10.92 -1.88
CA ALA A 118 -38.89 -11.47 -0.53
C ALA A 118 -38.86 -10.32 0.49
N MET A 119 -39.60 -10.48 1.61
CA MET A 119 -39.58 -9.50 2.71
C MET A 119 -38.15 -9.28 3.18
N SER A 120 -37.70 -8.02 3.19
CA SER A 120 -36.39 -7.69 3.74
C SER A 120 -36.41 -7.79 5.26
N PHE A 121 -35.22 -7.92 5.88
CA PHE A 121 -35.11 -7.92 7.33
C PHE A 121 -35.66 -6.61 7.93
N GLU A 122 -35.44 -5.48 7.26
CA GLU A 122 -35.94 -4.18 7.72
C GLU A 122 -37.46 -4.06 7.57
N ASP A 123 -38.07 -4.70 6.56
CA ASP A 123 -39.53 -4.77 6.45
C ASP A 123 -40.14 -5.62 7.56
N ALA A 124 -39.47 -6.72 7.95
CA ALA A 124 -39.96 -7.66 8.95
C ALA A 124 -39.76 -7.17 10.40
N TYR A 125 -38.62 -6.52 10.68
CA TYR A 125 -38.20 -6.17 12.05
C TYR A 125 -38.03 -4.66 12.28
N GLY A 126 -38.19 -3.84 11.25
CA GLY A 126 -37.95 -2.40 11.31
C GLY A 126 -36.47 -2.02 11.30
N THR A 127 -36.20 -0.73 11.18
CA THR A 127 -34.84 -0.18 11.06
C THR A 127 -34.10 -0.07 12.39
N ARG A 128 -34.82 0.00 13.51
CA ARG A 128 -34.24 0.15 14.86
C ARG A 128 -33.83 -1.17 15.50
N LEU A 129 -34.47 -2.25 15.10
CA LEU A 129 -34.21 -3.57 15.68
C LEU A 129 -33.02 -4.20 14.95
N ARG A 130 -32.12 -4.78 15.74
CA ARG A 130 -30.98 -5.54 15.24
C ARG A 130 -30.96 -6.91 15.94
N PRO A 131 -30.45 -7.96 15.29
CA PRO A 131 -30.27 -9.25 15.93
C PRO A 131 -29.44 -9.14 17.20
N ARG A 132 -29.70 -10.01 18.17
CA ARG A 132 -28.84 -10.17 19.34
C ARG A 132 -27.60 -10.96 18.93
N TYR A 133 -26.59 -10.26 18.42
CA TYR A 133 -25.31 -10.86 18.08
C TYR A 133 -24.62 -11.38 19.35
N PRO A 134 -23.86 -12.49 19.28
CA PRO A 134 -23.06 -12.95 20.40
C PRO A 134 -21.94 -11.95 20.68
N GLU A 135 -22.01 -11.27 21.82
CA GLU A 135 -20.99 -10.33 22.28
C GLU A 135 -19.90 -11.09 23.04
N SER A 136 -18.77 -11.33 22.38
CA SER A 136 -17.61 -12.00 22.95
C SER A 136 -16.31 -11.30 22.56
N TRP A 137 -15.21 -11.69 23.19
CA TRP A 137 -13.88 -11.21 22.80
C TRP A 137 -13.57 -11.47 21.32
N GLU A 138 -14.04 -12.60 20.79
CA GLU A 138 -13.79 -13.03 19.41
C GLU A 138 -14.76 -12.39 18.41
N THR A 139 -15.98 -12.04 18.84
CA THR A 139 -17.03 -11.47 17.98
C THR A 139 -17.58 -10.19 18.60
N VAL A 140 -17.10 -9.05 18.10
CA VAL A 140 -17.56 -7.73 18.54
C VAL A 140 -18.54 -7.17 17.50
N PRO A 141 -19.85 -7.17 17.77
CA PRO A 141 -20.84 -6.60 16.86
C PRO A 141 -20.83 -5.06 16.88
N PRO A 142 -21.40 -4.41 15.85
CA PRO A 142 -21.59 -2.98 15.87
C PRO A 142 -22.59 -2.57 16.96
N HIS A 143 -22.17 -1.69 17.88
CA HIS A 143 -23.00 -1.18 18.96
C HIS A 143 -23.68 0.16 18.58
N GLN A 144 -24.76 0.50 19.28
CA GLN A 144 -25.49 1.79 19.16
C GLN A 144 -25.90 2.14 17.71
N PRO A 145 -26.85 1.40 17.09
CA PRO A 145 -27.25 1.63 15.70
C PRO A 145 -27.76 3.06 15.43
N SER A 146 -28.30 3.74 16.44
CA SER A 146 -28.78 5.12 16.33
C SER A 146 -27.67 6.17 16.18
N ARG A 147 -26.42 5.90 16.60
CA ARG A 147 -25.32 6.87 16.47
C ARG A 147 -24.77 6.97 15.05
N GLY A 148 -24.95 5.94 14.23
CA GLY A 148 -24.51 5.92 12.84
C GLY A 148 -25.49 6.59 11.87
N MET A 149 -26.65 7.07 12.34
CA MET A 149 -27.65 7.75 11.53
C MET A 149 -27.43 9.27 11.60
N LEU A 150 -26.94 9.84 10.50
CA LEU A 150 -26.85 11.29 10.25
C LEU A 150 -27.33 11.59 8.83
#